data_AF-A0A7S4RQ96-F1
#
_entry.id   AF-A0A7S4RQ96-F1
#
_cell.length_a   1.000
_cell.length_b   1.000
_cell.length_c   1.000
_cell.angle_alpha   90.00
_cell.angle_beta   90.00
_cell.angle_gamma   90.00
#
_symmetry.space_group_name_H-M   'P 1'
#
loop_
_entity.id
_entity.type
_entity.pdbx_description
1 polymer ?
#
loop_
_entity_poly.entity_id
_entity_poly.type
_entity_poly.pdbx_seq_one_letter_code
_entity_poly.pdbx_strand_id
1 'polypeptide(L)'
;AEQYSQLTYNQVKGSGLANRCPTVESQGASVPVKSGAKLTNMCFEPKSWAVEAQTDKGTEFVTTKLLTRQTYTLAFINGELSANPITFKEDDGIHTLPTTVQLPDGEYVPFLFSVKSLVAKGDGSEFKPGFTWGGEFEVPSYR
;
A
#
# COMPACT_ATOMS: atom_id res chain seq x y z
N ALA A 1 -2.83 -2.32 -15.53
CA ALA A 1 -1.70 -3.26 -15.77
C ALA A 1 -1.05 -3.06 -17.15
N GLU A 2 -1.81 -2.60 -18.15
CA GLU A 2 -1.33 -2.39 -19.52
C GLU A 2 -0.17 -1.39 -19.64
N GLN A 3 -0.13 -0.38 -18.75
CA GLN A 3 0.90 0.66 -18.72
C GLN A 3 2.35 0.14 -18.65
N TYR A 4 2.58 -0.98 -17.96
CA TYR A 4 3.92 -1.55 -17.81
C TYR A 4 4.09 -2.89 -18.51
N SER A 5 3.00 -3.55 -18.93
CA SER A 5 3.08 -4.87 -19.56
C SER A 5 3.71 -4.85 -20.96
N GLN A 6 3.78 -3.69 -21.60
CA GLN A 6 4.46 -3.51 -22.89
C GLN A 6 5.97 -3.33 -22.75
N LEU A 7 6.48 -3.11 -21.53
CA LEU A 7 7.90 -2.93 -21.28
C LEU A 7 8.58 -4.27 -21.01
N THR A 8 9.74 -4.47 -21.62
CA THR A 8 10.62 -5.59 -21.30
C THR A 8 11.33 -5.33 -19.96
N TYR A 9 11.79 -6.41 -19.32
CA TYR A 9 12.59 -6.32 -18.09
C TYR A 9 13.77 -5.34 -18.22
N ASN A 10 14.49 -5.38 -19.35
CA ASN A 10 15.64 -4.51 -19.57
C ASN A 10 15.28 -3.02 -19.68
N GLN A 11 14.08 -2.70 -20.15
CA GLN A 11 13.58 -1.31 -20.17
C GLN A 11 13.18 -0.82 -18.77
N VAL A 12 12.73 -1.74 -17.90
CA VAL A 12 12.35 -1.40 -16.51
C VAL A 12 13.58 -1.33 -15.60
N LYS A 13 14.58 -2.20 -15.81
CA LYS A 13 15.77 -2.31 -14.95
C LYS A 13 16.50 -0.97 -14.82
N GLY A 14 16.60 -0.48 -13.59
CA GLY A 14 17.31 0.78 -13.27
C GLY A 14 16.52 2.07 -13.46
N SER A 15 15.34 2.02 -14.08
CA SER A 15 14.48 3.20 -14.28
C SER A 15 13.79 3.70 -13.00
N GLY A 16 13.66 2.81 -12.01
CA GLY A 16 12.84 3.02 -10.81
C GLY A 16 11.34 2.77 -10.99
N LEU A 17 10.90 2.39 -12.20
CA LEU A 17 9.50 2.06 -12.47
C LEU A 17 9.01 0.82 -11.69
N ALA A 18 9.90 -0.11 -11.35
CA ALA A 18 9.54 -1.32 -10.61
C ALA A 18 8.97 -1.06 -9.21
N ASN A 19 9.21 0.12 -8.62
CA ASN A 19 8.69 0.51 -7.32
C ASN A 19 7.43 1.40 -7.42
N ARG A 20 6.84 1.55 -8.63
CA ARG A 20 5.64 2.36 -8.87
C ARG A 20 4.40 1.47 -9.01
N CYS A 21 3.34 1.81 -8.28
CA CYS A 21 2.06 1.15 -8.50
C CYS A 21 1.42 1.63 -9.82
N PRO A 22 0.77 0.74 -10.59
CA PRO A 22 0.01 1.14 -11.78
C PRO A 22 -1.10 2.12 -11.42
N THR A 23 -1.35 3.08 -12.31
CA THR A 23 -2.51 3.97 -12.19
C THR A 23 -3.74 3.38 -12.87
N VAL A 24 -4.92 3.78 -12.43
CA VAL A 24 -6.20 3.39 -13.04
C VAL A 24 -6.79 4.59 -13.76
N GLU A 25 -7.03 4.45 -15.05
CA GLU A 25 -7.88 5.36 -15.82
C GLU A 25 -9.30 4.80 -15.79
N SER A 26 -10.20 5.45 -15.05
CA SER A 26 -11.57 4.94 -14.88
C SER A 26 -12.34 5.03 -16.18
N GLN A 27 -12.73 3.89 -16.74
CA GLN A 27 -13.59 3.80 -17.93
C GLN A 27 -15.00 3.29 -17.62
N GLY A 28 -15.34 3.05 -16.34
CA GLY A 28 -16.63 2.48 -15.92
C GLY A 28 -17.22 3.17 -14.69
N ALA A 29 -18.48 2.84 -14.38
CA ALA A 29 -19.23 3.40 -13.25
C ALA A 29 -19.03 2.60 -11.94
N SER A 30 -19.03 1.27 -12.02
CA SER A 30 -18.79 0.39 -10.86
C SER A 30 -18.28 -1.00 -11.26
N VAL A 31 -17.70 -1.71 -10.30
CA VAL A 31 -17.26 -3.10 -10.41
C VAL A 31 -17.92 -3.93 -9.30
N PRO A 32 -18.92 -4.78 -9.61
CA PRO A 32 -19.61 -5.58 -8.60
C PRO A 32 -18.72 -6.71 -8.08
N VAL A 33 -18.78 -6.95 -6.77
CA VAL A 33 -18.09 -8.06 -6.11
C VAL A 33 -19.00 -9.28 -6.13
N LYS A 34 -18.56 -10.32 -6.84
CA LYS A 34 -19.27 -11.59 -6.94
C LYS A 34 -18.83 -12.54 -5.85
N SER A 35 -19.66 -13.55 -5.55
CA SER A 35 -19.26 -14.63 -4.64
C SER A 35 -18.02 -15.36 -5.19
N GLY A 36 -17.06 -15.65 -4.31
CA GLY A 36 -15.78 -16.27 -4.67
C GLY A 36 -14.79 -15.33 -5.38
N ALA A 37 -15.06 -14.03 -5.43
CA ALA A 37 -14.12 -13.07 -6.01
C ALA A 37 -12.83 -12.99 -5.18
N LYS A 38 -11.75 -12.59 -5.86
CA LYS A 38 -10.45 -12.30 -5.25
C LYS A 38 -9.95 -10.95 -5.74
N LEU A 39 -9.23 -10.26 -4.88
CA LEU A 39 -8.41 -9.13 -5.31
C LEU A 39 -6.98 -9.64 -5.49
N THR A 40 -6.38 -9.34 -6.64
CA THR A 40 -5.06 -9.83 -7.00
C THR A 40 -4.14 -8.70 -7.42
N ASN A 41 -2.84 -8.86 -7.19
CA ASN A 41 -1.82 -7.88 -7.56
C ASN A 41 -2.08 -6.49 -6.97
N MET A 42 -2.61 -6.42 -5.75
CA MET A 42 -2.74 -5.16 -5.03
C MET A 42 -1.35 -4.60 -4.70
N CYS A 43 -1.24 -3.28 -4.82
CA CYS A 43 0.00 -2.54 -4.69
C CYS A 43 -0.23 -1.29 -3.82
N PHE A 44 0.64 -1.09 -2.82
CA PHE A 44 0.65 0.12 -1.99
C PHE A 44 2.00 0.82 -2.12
N GLU A 45 2.00 2.01 -2.70
CA GLU A 45 3.17 2.88 -2.85
C GLU A 45 3.00 4.14 -2.00
N PRO A 46 3.58 4.16 -0.79
CA PRO A 46 3.68 5.38 0.01
C PRO A 46 4.33 6.52 -0.78
N LYS A 47 3.71 7.71 -0.70
CA LYS A 47 4.21 8.92 -1.36
C LYS A 47 4.92 9.88 -0.40
N SER A 48 4.64 9.75 0.89
CA SER A 48 5.27 10.49 1.97
C SER A 48 5.28 9.65 3.24
N TRP A 49 6.17 10.01 4.15
CA TRP A 49 6.28 9.42 5.49
C TRP A 49 6.27 10.54 6.52
N ALA A 50 5.45 10.38 7.55
CA ALA A 50 5.43 11.28 8.68
C ALA A 50 5.58 10.47 9.98
N VAL A 51 6.32 11.04 10.93
CA VAL A 51 6.56 10.43 12.24
C VAL A 51 6.07 11.40 13.30
N GLU A 52 5.41 10.89 14.32
CA GLU A 52 4.99 11.68 15.48
C GLU A 52 6.24 12.16 16.25
N ALA A 53 6.34 13.47 16.48
CA ALA A 53 7.45 14.09 17.19
C ALA A 53 6.94 15.21 18.10
N GLN A 54 7.73 15.55 19.12
CA GLN A 54 7.49 16.74 19.93
C GLN A 54 8.11 17.96 19.26
N THR A 55 7.31 19.00 19.04
CA THR A 55 7.74 20.29 18.49
C THR A 55 7.37 21.41 19.45
N ASP A 56 7.77 22.65 19.13
CA ASP A 56 7.36 23.85 19.89
C ASP A 56 5.84 24.05 19.92
N LYS A 57 5.09 23.38 19.04
CA LYS A 57 3.63 23.42 18.95
C LYS A 57 2.94 22.25 19.67
N GLY A 58 3.71 21.37 20.30
CA GLY A 58 3.23 20.14 20.91
C GLY A 58 3.52 18.91 20.05
N THR A 59 2.74 17.85 20.26
CA THR A 59 2.90 16.58 19.55
C THR A 59 2.26 16.65 18.17
N GLU A 60 3.05 16.50 17.11
CA GLU A 60 2.55 16.52 15.72
C GLU A 60 3.32 15.54 14.82
N PHE A 61 2.73 15.23 13.67
CA PHE A 61 3.40 14.43 12.63
C PHE A 61 4.30 15.32 11.77
N VAL A 62 5.61 15.09 11.83
CA VAL A 62 6.59 15.80 11.01
C VAL A 62 6.90 15.00 9.74
N THR A 63 7.00 15.70 8.61
CA THR A 63 7.43 15.06 7.35
C THR A 63 8.89 14.65 7.44
N THR A 64 9.19 13.43 7.00
CA THR A 64 10.52 12.83 7.10
C THR A 64 11.17 12.62 5.72
N LYS A 65 12.47 12.34 5.72
CA LYS A 65 13.22 11.98 4.51
C LYS A 65 13.47 10.48 4.45
N LEU A 66 13.05 9.83 3.36
CA LEU A 66 13.31 8.42 3.11
C LEU A 66 14.80 8.13 2.87
N LEU A 67 15.34 7.09 3.53
CA LEU A 67 16.74 6.68 3.41
C LEU A 67 16.94 5.36 2.63
N THR A 68 15.94 4.47 2.61
CA THR A 68 16.06 3.13 2.02
C THR A 68 15.89 3.08 0.49
N ARG A 69 16.01 4.22 -0.21
CA ARG A 69 15.85 4.32 -1.67
C ARG A 69 14.48 3.78 -2.12
N GLN A 70 14.42 2.92 -3.14
CA GLN A 70 13.18 2.45 -3.78
C GLN A 70 12.84 1.00 -3.37
N THR A 71 12.74 0.75 -2.08
CA THR A 71 12.47 -0.60 -1.52
C THR A 71 11.31 -0.59 -0.52
N TYR A 72 10.30 0.24 -0.74
CA TYR A 72 9.24 0.54 0.23
C TYR A 72 7.82 0.25 -0.30
N THR A 73 7.67 -0.15 -1.55
CA THR A 73 6.36 -0.43 -2.16
C THR A 73 5.96 -1.88 -1.90
N LEU A 74 4.77 -2.08 -1.33
CA LEU A 74 4.16 -3.39 -1.18
C LEU A 74 3.47 -3.77 -2.49
N ALA A 75 3.59 -5.01 -2.92
CA ALA A 75 3.12 -5.44 -4.24
C ALA A 75 2.78 -6.93 -4.27
N PHE A 76 2.09 -7.34 -5.34
CA PHE A 76 1.65 -8.73 -5.54
C PHE A 76 0.76 -9.25 -4.41
N ILE A 77 0.11 -8.34 -3.66
CA ILE A 77 -0.77 -8.72 -2.57
C ILE A 77 -2.07 -9.28 -3.14
N ASN A 78 -2.45 -10.46 -2.68
CA ASN A 78 -3.65 -11.17 -3.06
C ASN A 78 -4.51 -11.44 -1.83
N GLY A 79 -5.80 -11.65 -2.06
CA GLY A 79 -6.71 -11.99 -0.98
C GLY A 79 -8.12 -12.28 -1.43
N GLU A 80 -8.88 -12.89 -0.53
CA GLU A 80 -10.29 -13.18 -0.73
C GLU A 80 -11.11 -11.90 -0.65
N LEU A 81 -12.16 -11.84 -1.46
CA LEU A 81 -13.10 -10.73 -1.47
C LEU A 81 -14.52 -11.25 -1.32
N SER A 82 -15.18 -10.89 -0.23
CA SER A 82 -16.61 -11.14 -0.02
C SER A 82 -17.42 -9.87 -0.21
N ALA A 83 -18.67 -9.99 -0.67
CA ALA A 83 -19.60 -8.86 -0.82
C ALA A 83 -20.56 -8.74 0.37
N ASN A 84 -21.10 -7.53 0.60
CA ASN A 84 -22.15 -7.23 1.59
C ASN A 84 -21.83 -7.57 3.05
N PRO A 85 -20.94 -6.82 3.72
CA PRO A 85 -20.14 -5.71 3.20
C PRO A 85 -18.93 -6.20 2.39
N ILE A 86 -18.38 -5.35 1.52
CA ILE A 86 -17.12 -5.66 0.86
C ILE A 86 -16.06 -5.88 1.95
N THR A 87 -15.53 -7.10 2.01
CA THR A 87 -14.45 -7.44 2.93
C THR A 87 -13.31 -8.07 2.14
N PHE A 88 -12.15 -7.44 2.22
CA PHE A 88 -10.89 -7.97 1.72
C PHE A 88 -10.12 -8.63 2.86
N LYS A 89 -9.67 -9.86 2.65
CA LYS A 89 -8.77 -10.57 3.57
C LYS A 89 -7.49 -10.91 2.83
N GLU A 90 -6.40 -10.30 3.26
CA GLU A 90 -5.07 -10.56 2.74
C GLU A 90 -4.65 -12.03 2.99
N ASP A 91 -3.94 -12.61 2.02
CA ASP A 91 -3.55 -14.02 2.00
C ASP A 91 -2.04 -14.17 1.74
N ASP A 92 -1.53 -13.56 0.66
CA ASP A 92 -0.14 -13.68 0.24
C ASP A 92 0.33 -12.45 -0.55
N GLY A 93 1.64 -12.23 -0.59
CA GLY A 93 2.31 -11.20 -1.37
C GLY A 93 3.48 -10.56 -0.65
N ILE A 94 4.02 -9.48 -1.24
CA ILE A 94 5.02 -8.64 -0.56
C ILE A 94 4.24 -7.65 0.32
N HIS A 95 3.78 -8.13 1.48
CA HIS A 95 2.92 -7.38 2.40
C HIS A 95 3.68 -6.68 3.54
N THR A 96 5.00 -6.87 3.65
CA THR A 96 5.82 -6.22 4.68
C THR A 96 7.22 -5.88 4.15
N LEU A 97 7.66 -4.63 4.32
CA LEU A 97 9.01 -4.18 3.94
C LEU A 97 9.66 -3.28 5.00
N PRO A 98 10.95 -3.46 5.30
CA PRO A 98 11.68 -2.56 6.18
C PRO A 98 11.93 -1.22 5.49
N THR A 99 11.59 -0.14 6.18
CA THR A 99 11.80 1.24 5.74
C THR A 99 12.53 2.01 6.84
N THR A 100 13.40 2.93 6.45
CA THR A 100 14.05 3.86 7.40
C THR A 100 13.90 5.26 6.87
N VAL A 101 13.44 6.15 7.75
CA VAL A 101 13.31 7.57 7.48
C VAL A 101 14.17 8.37 8.45
N GLN A 102 14.51 9.59 8.05
CA GLN A 102 15.24 10.56 8.85
C GLN A 102 14.30 11.71 9.26
N LEU A 103 14.27 12.03 10.55
CA LEU A 103 13.57 13.19 11.09
C LEU A 103 14.35 14.48 10.80
N PRO A 104 13.71 15.67 10.91
CA PRO A 104 14.38 16.95 10.67
C PRO A 104 15.60 17.23 11.56
N ASP A 105 15.64 16.65 12.77
CA ASP A 105 16.74 16.74 13.73
C ASP A 105 17.90 15.77 13.43
N GLY A 106 17.72 14.88 12.45
CA GLY A 106 18.71 13.91 12.02
C GLY A 106 18.52 12.50 12.57
N GLU A 107 17.55 12.26 13.48
CA GLU A 107 17.27 10.93 14.03
C GLU A 107 16.78 9.96 12.93
N TYR A 108 17.21 8.70 13.02
CA TYR A 108 16.77 7.63 12.11
C TYR A 108 15.71 6.77 12.78
N VAL A 109 14.56 6.63 12.11
CA VAL A 109 13.46 5.79 12.57
C VAL A 109 13.28 4.62 11.60
N PRO A 110 13.74 3.41 11.95
CA PRO A 110 13.45 2.20 11.20
C PRO A 110 12.10 1.60 11.63
N PHE A 111 11.32 1.15 10.65
CA PHE A 111 10.04 0.49 10.90
C PHE A 111 9.72 -0.53 9.79
N LEU A 112 8.75 -1.40 10.04
CA LEU A 112 8.16 -2.26 9.01
C LEU A 112 6.90 -1.60 8.47
N PHE A 113 6.91 -1.22 7.18
CA PHE A 113 5.67 -0.91 6.50
C PHE A 113 4.97 -2.24 6.18
N SER A 114 3.79 -2.45 6.77
CA SER A 114 3.10 -3.74 6.72
C SER A 114 1.61 -3.56 6.40
N VAL A 115 1.06 -4.53 5.70
CA VAL A 115 -0.38 -4.83 5.61
C VAL A 115 -0.64 -6.33 5.82
N LYS A 116 0.29 -7.01 6.50
CA LYS A 116 0.18 -8.44 6.80
C LYS A 116 -1.12 -8.74 7.53
N SER A 117 -1.82 -9.77 7.08
CA SER A 117 -3.09 -10.23 7.66
C SER A 117 -4.16 -9.14 7.70
N LEU A 118 -4.09 -8.18 6.77
CA LEU A 118 -5.07 -7.10 6.66
C LEU A 118 -6.48 -7.67 6.44
N VAL A 119 -7.42 -7.23 7.28
CA VAL A 119 -8.86 -7.42 7.08
C VAL A 119 -9.52 -6.06 6.89
N ALA A 120 -9.69 -5.65 5.63
CA ALA A 120 -10.31 -4.38 5.27
C ALA A 120 -11.80 -4.54 4.98
N LYS A 121 -12.63 -3.69 5.56
CA LYS A 121 -14.09 -3.69 5.38
C LYS A 121 -14.56 -2.34 4.83
N GLY A 122 -15.46 -2.39 3.86
CA GLY A 122 -16.14 -1.24 3.28
C GLY A 122 -17.58 -1.58 2.91
N ASP A 123 -18.45 -0.57 2.88
CA ASP A 123 -19.88 -0.78 2.70
C ASP A 123 -20.27 -1.16 1.26
N GLY A 124 -21.39 -1.87 1.12
CA GLY A 124 -22.00 -2.22 -0.16
C GLY A 124 -21.48 -3.51 -0.81
N SER A 125 -21.66 -3.61 -2.13
CA SER A 125 -21.38 -4.81 -2.94
C SER A 125 -20.61 -4.52 -4.23
N GLU A 126 -20.22 -3.27 -4.47
CA GLU A 126 -19.52 -2.85 -5.68
C GLU A 126 -18.46 -1.80 -5.37
N PHE A 127 -17.32 -1.86 -6.08
CA PHE A 127 -16.36 -0.76 -6.10
C PHE A 127 -16.87 0.33 -7.04
N LYS A 128 -16.92 1.56 -6.55
CA LYS A 128 -17.32 2.74 -7.33
C LYS A 128 -16.60 3.98 -6.82
N PRO A 129 -16.60 5.09 -7.58
CA PRO A 129 -16.01 6.34 -7.10
C PRO A 129 -16.55 6.73 -5.71
N GLY A 130 -15.65 7.03 -4.78
CA GLY A 130 -15.99 7.34 -3.39
C GLY A 130 -16.10 6.13 -2.46
N PHE A 131 -15.94 4.90 -2.95
CA PHE A 131 -15.81 3.72 -2.09
C PHE A 131 -14.57 3.87 -1.21
N THR A 132 -14.76 3.66 0.10
CA THR A 132 -13.68 3.60 1.09
C THR A 132 -13.81 2.31 1.88
N TRP A 133 -12.67 1.85 2.38
CA TRP A 133 -12.59 0.75 3.31
C TRP A 133 -11.45 1.00 4.29
N GLY A 134 -11.53 0.35 5.43
CA GLY A 134 -10.52 0.42 6.48
C GLY A 134 -10.44 -0.92 7.21
N GLY A 135 -9.31 -1.17 7.83
CA GLY A 135 -9.07 -2.44 8.49
C GLY A 135 -7.86 -2.42 9.38
N GLU A 136 -7.74 -3.45 10.18
CA GLU A 136 -6.58 -3.72 11.01
C GLU A 136 -5.65 -4.69 10.29
N PHE A 137 -4.36 -4.59 10.60
CA PHE A 137 -3.28 -5.40 10.06
C PHE A 137 -2.21 -5.59 11.13
N GLU A 138 -1.35 -6.58 10.92
CA GLU A 138 -0.27 -6.90 11.83
C GLU A 138 1.04 -6.20 11.44
N VAL A 139 1.73 -5.68 12.45
CA VAL A 139 3.11 -5.20 12.34
C VAL A 139 3.97 -6.10 13.24
N PRO A 140 4.71 -7.08 12.68
CA PRO A 140 5.56 -7.94 13.49
C PRO A 140 6.78 -7.18 14.02
N SER A 141 7.56 -7.83 14.89
CA SER A 141 8.88 -7.33 15.30
C SER A 141 9.75 -7.03 14.07
N TYR A 142 10.55 -5.96 14.15
CA TYR A 142 11.48 -5.58 13.09
C TYR A 142 12.61 -6.61 12.89
N ARG A 143 12.98 -7.35 13.94
CA ARG A 143 13.98 -8.43 13.93
C ARG A 143 13.41 -9.72 14.52
#